data_AF-A0A2H5V8Z7-F1
#
_entry.id   AF-A0A2H5V8Z7-F1
#
_cell.length_a   1.000
_cell.length_b   1.000
_cell.length_c   1.000
_cell.angle_alpha   90.00
_cell.angle_beta   90.00
_cell.angle_gamma   90.00
#
_symmetry.space_group_name_H-M   'P 1'
#
loop_
_entity.id
_entity.type
_entity.pdbx_description
1 polymer ?
#
loop_
_entity_poly.entity_id
_entity_poly.type
_entity_poly.pdbx_seq_one_letter_code
_entity_poly.pdbx_strand_id
1 'polypeptide(L)'
;MSCKPVIVSMEVTDETDGVVIVIQPSKREAGKISVWLKDYKFGDLSMDEVVRFVAEQLTTILKRAGYEAKKTPKVGDTVIFKHDMPDVSAGAKGIIVDIEPDRPYAYLVRVGDVEVFARLEDFELA
;
A
#
# COMPACT_ATOMS: atom_id res chain seq x y z
N MET A 1 -3.65 -17.70 32.31
CA MET A 1 -2.49 -17.10 31.63
C MET A 1 -2.77 -15.62 31.41
N SER A 2 -1.91 -14.72 31.89
CA SER A 2 -2.07 -13.27 31.73
C SER A 2 -1.58 -12.85 30.34
N CYS A 3 -2.47 -12.79 29.36
CA CYS A 3 -2.16 -12.26 28.04
C CYS A 3 -1.94 -10.74 28.16
N LYS A 4 -0.67 -10.31 28.19
CA LYS A 4 -0.32 -8.89 28.14
C LYS A 4 -0.82 -8.30 26.81
N PRO A 5 -1.39 -7.08 26.81
CA PRO A 5 -1.80 -6.43 25.57
C PRO A 5 -0.60 -6.28 24.65
N VAL A 6 -0.79 -6.60 23.36
CA VAL A 6 0.20 -6.30 22.33
C VAL A 6 -0.11 -4.90 21.83
N ILE A 7 0.74 -3.94 22.20
CA ILE A 7 0.65 -2.58 21.68
C ILE A 7 1.41 -2.57 20.35
N VAL A 8 0.67 -2.43 19.25
CA VAL A 8 1.26 -2.13 17.94
C VAL A 8 1.23 -0.61 17.79
N SER A 9 2.35 0.04 18.06
CA SER A 9 2.53 1.46 17.74
C SER A 9 3.11 1.57 16.35
N MET A 10 2.40 2.21 15.43
CA MET A 10 2.91 2.54 14.10
C MET A 10 3.17 4.05 14.08
N GLU A 11 4.42 4.45 14.25
CA GLU A 11 4.85 5.83 13.99
C GLU A 11 5.11 5.98 12.50
N VAL A 12 4.24 6.73 11.82
CA VAL A 12 4.54 7.25 10.49
C VAL A 12 5.31 8.54 10.72
N THR A 13 6.64 8.46 10.58
CA THR A 13 7.58 9.54 10.86
C THR A 13 7.37 10.68 9.88
N ASP A 14 6.66 11.72 10.35
CA ASP A 14 6.83 13.17 10.08
C ASP A 14 5.55 13.97 10.40
N GLU A 15 4.44 13.32 10.80
CA GLU A 15 3.24 14.01 11.31
C GLU A 15 3.03 13.81 12.82
N THR A 16 2.62 14.87 13.51
CA THR A 16 2.20 14.88 14.93
C THR A 16 0.96 14.02 15.24
N ASP A 17 0.34 13.41 14.22
CA ASP A 17 -0.94 12.68 14.30
C ASP A 17 -0.77 11.16 14.02
N GLY A 18 0.01 10.48 14.85
CA GLY A 18 0.02 9.01 14.87
C GLY A 18 -1.34 8.42 15.29
N VAL A 19 -1.73 7.26 14.76
CA VAL A 19 -2.92 6.53 15.20
C VAL A 19 -2.51 5.41 16.16
N VAL A 20 -2.98 5.50 17.40
CA VAL A 20 -2.80 4.44 18.41
C VAL A 20 -3.99 3.49 18.35
N ILE A 21 -3.73 2.25 17.93
CA ILE A 21 -4.70 1.15 17.93
C ILE A 21 -4.31 0.16 19.02
N VAL A 22 -5.15 -0.01 20.03
CA VAL A 22 -4.94 -1.01 21.09
C VAL A 22 -5.79 -2.23 20.81
N ILE A 23 -5.12 -3.39 20.73
CA ILE A 23 -5.73 -4.66 20.37
C ILE A 23 -5.52 -5.63 21.54
N GLN A 24 -6.61 -6.19 22.05
CA GLN A 24 -6.56 -7.14 23.17
C GLN A 24 -7.60 -8.24 23.01
N PRO A 25 -7.36 -9.47 23.51
CA PRO A 25 -8.39 -10.51 23.52
C PRO A 25 -9.67 -9.99 24.19
N SER A 26 -10.81 -10.24 23.57
CA SER A 26 -12.08 -9.80 24.13
C SER A 26 -12.38 -10.54 25.43
N LYS A 27 -12.76 -9.78 26.45
CA LYS A 27 -13.26 -10.32 27.72
C LYS A 27 -14.76 -10.66 27.67
N ARG A 28 -15.47 -10.23 26.62
CA ARG A 28 -16.91 -10.39 26.48
C ARG A 28 -17.27 -11.50 25.50
N GLU A 29 -16.52 -11.64 24.42
CA GLU A 29 -16.81 -12.59 23.35
C GLU A 29 -15.60 -13.49 23.10
N ALA A 30 -15.74 -14.78 23.38
CA ALA A 30 -14.67 -15.75 23.17
C ALA A 30 -14.28 -15.81 21.69
N GLY A 31 -12.97 -15.80 21.41
CA GLY A 31 -12.44 -15.82 20.04
C GLY A 31 -12.44 -14.47 19.32
N LYS A 32 -12.98 -13.41 19.95
CA LYS A 32 -12.92 -12.04 19.41
C LYS A 32 -11.84 -11.21 20.06
N ILE A 33 -11.56 -10.07 19.44
CA ILE A 33 -10.49 -9.14 19.77
C ILE A 33 -11.13 -7.78 20.01
N SER A 34 -10.99 -7.24 21.21
CA SER A 34 -11.38 -5.86 21.49
C SER A 34 -10.38 -4.89 20.85
N VAL A 35 -10.88 -4.04 19.95
CA VAL A 35 -10.11 -2.97 19.30
C VAL A 35 -10.49 -1.62 19.91
N TRP A 36 -9.48 -0.81 20.20
CA TRP A 36 -9.63 0.53 20.75
C TRP A 36 -8.84 1.53 19.92
N LEU A 37 -9.43 2.69 19.68
CA LEU A 37 -8.79 3.85 19.06
C LEU A 37 -8.65 4.93 20.13
N LYS A 38 -7.41 5.28 20.49
CA LYS A 38 -7.15 6.18 21.63
C LYS A 38 -7.92 5.68 22.87
N ASP A 39 -8.83 6.50 23.41
CA ASP A 39 -9.63 6.20 24.61
C ASP A 39 -11.01 5.59 24.31
N TYR A 40 -11.34 5.34 23.03
CA TYR A 40 -12.65 4.81 22.62
C TYR A 40 -12.57 3.34 22.20
N LYS A 41 -13.46 2.50 22.75
CA LYS A 41 -13.62 1.11 22.30
C LYS A 41 -14.37 1.09 20.97
N PHE A 42 -13.69 0.66 19.91
CA PHE A 42 -14.30 0.49 18.59
C PHE A 42 -15.26 -0.71 18.56
N GLY A 43 -14.84 -1.86 19.10
CA GLY A 43 -15.68 -3.05 19.10
C GLY A 43 -14.94 -4.33 19.48
N ASP A 44 -15.66 -5.44 19.49
CA ASP A 44 -15.13 -6.79 19.58
C ASP A 44 -15.20 -7.43 18.19
N LEU A 45 -14.04 -7.60 17.55
CA LEU A 45 -13.89 -7.98 16.14
C LEU A 45 -13.28 -9.38 15.99
N SER A 46 -13.61 -10.07 14.91
CA SER A 46 -12.84 -11.23 14.43
C SER A 46 -11.46 -10.81 13.90
N MET A 47 -10.54 -11.76 13.73
CA MET A 47 -9.20 -11.46 13.20
C MET A 47 -9.26 -10.77 11.84
N ASP A 48 -10.09 -11.25 10.90
CA ASP A 48 -10.21 -10.66 9.56
C ASP A 48 -10.74 -9.22 9.61
N GLU A 49 -11.69 -8.94 10.51
CA GLU A 49 -12.20 -7.60 10.75
C GLU A 49 -11.14 -6.67 11.35
N VAL A 50 -10.28 -7.18 12.25
CA VAL A 50 -9.13 -6.42 12.78
C VAL A 50 -8.14 -6.08 11.67
N VAL A 51 -7.80 -7.04 10.81
CA VAL A 51 -6.87 -6.83 9.69
C VAL A 51 -7.41 -5.77 8.74
N ARG A 52 -8.68 -5.87 8.35
CA ARG A 52 -9.33 -4.87 7.49
C ARG A 52 -9.33 -3.49 8.15
N PHE A 53 -9.69 -3.43 9.43
CA PHE A 53 -9.72 -2.17 10.18
C PHE A 53 -8.35 -1.49 10.24
N VAL A 54 -7.29 -2.22 10.57
CA VAL A 54 -5.93 -1.67 10.64
C VAL A 54 -5.47 -1.20 9.25
N ALA A 55 -5.75 -1.99 8.20
CA ALA A 55 -5.41 -1.61 6.82
C ALA A 55 -6.13 -0.33 6.37
N GLU A 56 -7.41 -0.15 6.72
CA GLU A 56 -8.17 1.06 6.44
C GLU A 56 -7.58 2.28 7.17
N GLN A 57 -7.27 2.16 8.47
CA GLN A 57 -6.66 3.26 9.23
C GLN A 57 -5.30 3.65 8.65
N LEU A 58 -4.46 2.67 8.32
CA LEU A 58 -3.17 2.91 7.68
C LEU A 58 -3.34 3.61 6.33
N THR A 59 -4.30 3.16 5.50
CA THR A 59 -4.60 3.79 4.22
C THR A 59 -5.05 5.24 4.39
N THR A 60 -5.86 5.54 5.41
CA THR A 60 -6.27 6.91 5.73
C THR A 60 -5.09 7.79 6.12
N ILE A 61 -4.18 7.29 6.95
CA ILE A 61 -2.96 8.01 7.36
C ILE A 61 -2.08 8.28 6.15
N LEU A 62 -1.81 7.25 5.36
CA LEU A 62 -1.01 7.37 4.14
C LEU A 62 -1.60 8.44 3.20
N LYS A 63 -2.92 8.42 2.96
CA LYS A 63 -3.58 9.46 2.15
C LYS A 63 -3.40 10.87 2.71
N ARG A 64 -3.49 11.06 4.04
CA ARG A 64 -3.32 12.38 4.68
C ARG A 64 -1.88 12.89 4.55
N ALA A 65 -0.92 12.01 4.76
CA ALA A 65 0.51 12.28 4.60
C ALA A 65 0.94 12.43 3.12
N GLY A 66 -0.01 12.56 2.18
CA GLY A 66 0.27 12.74 0.76
C GLY A 66 0.74 11.47 0.04
N TYR A 67 0.75 10.32 0.71
CA TYR A 67 0.87 9.02 0.05
C TYR A 67 -0.49 8.66 -0.56
N GLU A 68 -0.77 9.24 -1.73
CA GLU A 68 -1.84 8.76 -2.57
C GLU A 68 -1.57 7.28 -2.91
N ALA A 69 -2.64 6.49 -2.94
CA ALA A 69 -2.57 5.12 -3.43
C ALA A 69 -2.19 5.16 -4.92
N LYS A 70 -0.89 5.26 -5.21
CA LYS A 70 -0.36 5.05 -6.55
C LYS A 70 -0.79 3.64 -6.93
N LYS A 71 -1.78 3.55 -7.81
CA LYS A 71 -2.27 2.28 -8.35
C LYS A 71 -1.03 1.50 -8.78
N THR A 72 -0.78 0.37 -8.14
CA THR A 72 0.37 -0.48 -8.46
C THR A 72 0.17 -0.95 -9.90
N PRO A 73 1.10 -0.64 -10.82
CA PRO A 73 0.97 -1.07 -12.20
C PRO A 73 0.97 -2.59 -12.29
N LYS A 74 0.14 -3.14 -13.17
CA LYS A 74 -0.01 -4.57 -13.42
C LYS A 74 0.28 -4.88 -14.89
N VAL A 75 0.59 -6.14 -15.18
CA VAL A 75 0.65 -6.63 -16.57
C VAL A 75 -0.68 -6.33 -17.27
N GLY A 76 -0.60 -5.74 -18.46
CA GLY A 76 -1.72 -5.26 -19.25
C GLY A 76 -2.12 -3.80 -19.00
N ASP A 77 -1.59 -3.13 -17.96
CA ASP A 77 -1.83 -1.69 -17.79
C ASP A 77 -1.10 -0.89 -18.89
N THR A 78 -1.78 0.11 -19.43
CA THR A 78 -1.20 1.10 -20.34
C THR A 78 -0.45 2.16 -19.54
N VAL A 79 0.73 2.52 -20.01
CA VAL A 79 1.61 3.50 -19.38
C VAL A 79 2.02 4.59 -20.35
N ILE A 80 2.37 5.77 -19.83
CA ILE A 80 2.96 6.88 -20.57
C ILE A 80 4.33 7.17 -19.97
N PHE A 81 5.38 7.15 -20.80
CA PHE A 81 6.73 7.46 -20.34
C PHE A 81 6.88 8.95 -20.02
N LYS A 82 7.51 9.27 -18.89
CA LYS A 82 7.68 10.65 -18.41
C LYS A 82 8.91 11.35 -18.99
N HIS A 83 9.90 10.58 -19.40
CA HIS A 83 11.17 11.06 -19.93
C HIS A 83 11.66 10.15 -21.06
N ASP A 84 12.64 10.63 -21.83
CA ASP A 84 13.25 9.84 -22.90
C ASP A 84 14.06 8.68 -22.32
N MET A 85 13.89 7.50 -22.92
CA MET A 85 14.67 6.29 -22.68
C MET A 85 15.30 5.83 -24.00
N PRO A 86 16.28 4.90 -23.99
CA PRO A 86 16.76 4.29 -25.22
C PRO A 86 15.59 3.75 -26.05
N ASP A 87 15.47 4.19 -27.29
CA ASP A 87 14.43 3.81 -28.26
C ASP A 87 12.97 4.18 -27.90
N VAL A 88 12.74 4.93 -26.82
CA VAL A 88 11.39 5.35 -26.38
C VAL A 88 11.40 6.82 -25.98
N SER A 89 10.58 7.65 -26.65
CA SER A 89 10.49 9.08 -26.33
C SER A 89 9.54 9.37 -25.16
N ALA A 90 9.78 10.47 -24.46
CA ALA A 90 8.84 11.00 -23.48
C ALA A 90 7.44 11.20 -24.10
N GLY A 91 6.40 10.82 -23.38
CA GLY A 91 5.02 10.82 -23.86
C GLY A 91 4.62 9.59 -24.70
N ALA A 92 5.56 8.68 -25.01
CA ALA A 92 5.23 7.43 -25.69
C ALA A 92 4.32 6.55 -24.81
N LYS A 93 3.33 5.92 -25.45
CA LYS A 93 2.41 4.98 -24.81
C LYS A 93 2.94 3.55 -24.94
N GLY A 94 2.95 2.82 -23.84
CA GLY A 94 3.32 1.41 -23.81
C GLY A 94 2.33 0.58 -23.00
N ILE A 95 2.51 -0.74 -23.04
CA ILE A 95 1.74 -1.70 -22.23
C ILE A 95 2.73 -2.51 -21.41
N ILE A 96 2.49 -2.65 -20.10
CA ILE A 96 3.30 -3.54 -19.27
C ILE A 96 3.03 -4.99 -19.69
N VAL A 97 4.07 -5.70 -20.09
CA VAL A 97 3.97 -7.10 -20.52
C VAL A 97 4.55 -8.08 -19.49
N ASP A 98 5.44 -7.61 -18.62
CA ASP A 98 5.99 -8.41 -17.51
C ASP A 98 6.44 -7.55 -16.32
N ILE A 99 6.52 -8.15 -15.13
CA ILE A 99 6.99 -7.50 -13.90
C ILE A 99 7.95 -8.43 -13.15
N GLU A 100 9.22 -8.03 -13.05
CA GLU A 100 10.28 -8.70 -12.29
C GLU A 100 10.68 -7.86 -11.05
N PRO A 101 9.99 -8.02 -9.90
CA PRO A 101 10.13 -7.13 -8.74
C PRO A 101 11.51 -7.15 -8.08
N ASP A 102 12.31 -8.20 -8.31
CA ASP A 102 13.65 -8.36 -7.74
C ASP A 102 14.73 -7.60 -8.52
N ARG A 103 14.35 -6.89 -9.60
CA ARG A 103 15.29 -6.12 -10.44
C ARG A 103 15.15 -4.61 -10.25
N PRO A 104 16.24 -3.84 -10.43
CA PRO A 104 16.17 -2.37 -10.42
C PRO A 104 15.17 -1.81 -11.43
N TYR A 105 15.07 -2.40 -12.62
CA TYR A 105 14.10 -2.06 -13.67
C TYR A 105 13.04 -3.15 -13.75
N ALA A 106 12.09 -3.10 -12.81
CA ALA A 106 11.15 -4.17 -12.58
C ALA A 106 10.08 -4.35 -13.67
N TYR A 107 9.86 -3.38 -14.56
CA TYR A 107 8.74 -3.41 -15.51
C TYR A 107 9.23 -3.62 -16.93
N LEU A 108 8.78 -4.67 -17.61
CA LEU A 108 8.96 -4.79 -19.06
C LEU A 108 7.76 -4.15 -19.75
N VAL A 109 8.01 -3.12 -20.54
CA VAL A 109 6.98 -2.35 -21.24
C VAL A 109 7.19 -2.45 -22.73
N ARG A 110 6.13 -2.82 -23.46
CA ARG A 110 6.12 -2.84 -24.93
C ARG A 110 5.60 -1.53 -25.48
N VAL A 111 6.38 -0.87 -26.33
CA VAL A 111 6.06 0.36 -27.05
C VAL A 111 6.18 0.08 -28.54
N GLY A 112 5.05 -0.10 -29.23
CA GLY A 112 5.06 -0.58 -30.62
C GLY A 112 5.78 -1.92 -30.74
N ASP A 113 6.86 -1.96 -31.52
CA ASP A 113 7.68 -3.15 -31.77
C ASP A 113 8.91 -3.26 -30.84
N VAL A 114 9.07 -2.33 -29.88
CA VAL A 114 10.21 -2.28 -28.95
C VAL A 114 9.77 -2.70 -27.55
N GLU A 115 10.64 -3.41 -26.83
CA GLU A 115 10.48 -3.73 -25.41
C GLU A 115 11.57 -3.05 -24.59
N VAL A 116 11.15 -2.35 -23.52
CA VAL A 116 12.03 -1.59 -22.63
C VAL A 116 11.81 -1.99 -21.19
N PHE A 117 12.91 -2.18 -20.47
CA PHE A 117 12.89 -2.29 -19.01
C PHE A 117 12.80 -0.91 -18.36
N ALA A 118 11.84 -0.71 -17.48
CA ALA A 118 11.52 0.56 -16.84
C ALA A 118 11.34 0.40 -15.33
N ARG A 119 11.48 1.51 -14.61
CA ARG A 119 11.13 1.66 -13.20
C ARG A 119 9.76 2.28 -13.07
N LEU A 120 9.14 2.13 -11.90
CA LEU A 120 7.86 2.77 -11.57
C LEU A 120 7.91 4.30 -11.74
N GLU A 121 9.08 4.88 -11.57
CA GLU A 121 9.33 6.33 -11.68
C GLU A 121 9.35 6.81 -13.13
N ASP A 122 9.64 5.92 -14.08
CA ASP A 122 9.90 6.27 -15.48
C ASP A 122 8.61 6.50 -16.28
N PHE A 123 7.47 6.08 -15.75
CA PHE A 123 6.17 6.21 -16.40
C PHE A 123 5.05 6.58 -15.41
N GLU A 124 3.90 6.92 -15.96
CA GLU A 124 2.61 7.00 -15.26
C GLU A 124 1.60 6.06 -15.90
N LEU A 125 0.59 5.66 -15.14
CA LEU A 125 -0.53 4.89 -15.69
C LEU A 125 -1.42 5.83 -16.52
N ALA A 126 -1.77 5.40 -17.73
CA ALA A 126 -2.63 6.14 -18.66
C ALA A 126 -4.12 6.07 -18.30
#